data_AF-A0A3R6XAJ1-F1
#
_entry.id   AF-A0A3R6XAJ1-F1
#
_cell.length_a   1.000
_cell.length_b   1.000
_cell.length_c   1.000
_cell.angle_alpha   90.00
_cell.angle_beta   90.00
_cell.angle_gamma   90.00
#
_symmetry.space_group_name_H-M   'P 1'
#
loop_
_entity.id
_entity.type
_entity.pdbx_description
1 polymer ?
#
loop_
_entity_poly.entity_id
_entity_poly.type
_entity_poly.pdbx_seq_one_letter_code
_entity_poly.pdbx_strand_id
1 'polypeptide(L)'
;MVKIVLLSATSAALAVSLVTAATPGQCKATKDCAVWGQGYTCVSVQSSILGLTMTSQCVLGSACGGNIPGKCPTFGSWSGNYPKIQPVCAFAPAENCVATSAPASDAESINPVATPNPATVNCYAATFTANNESVTVQGIYKCLDSTIYTGQNLGGLRNLTDTQMQACNGTVTDSIPNPSLCNGHGTCAPVGSLASTYQCVCNQGYSTDDNCLKATSNICDSFGSCGQGNSCDPGTGLCVCSEGTTGPQCSLCDSSPTACSSNGVCTSEGKCKCNVGYLGTFCDKVSPSTASPSGNDHGNGTGNAASATVSAAVLIVGLLTWIL
;
A
#
# COMPACT_ATOMS: atom_id res chain seq x y z
N MET A 1 48.35 -50.08 -1.79
CA MET A 1 46.99 -50.43 -1.36
C MET A 1 46.62 -49.54 -0.17
N VAL A 2 45.53 -48.80 -0.32
CA VAL A 2 44.72 -48.09 0.68
C VAL A 2 45.45 -47.17 1.69
N LYS A 3 45.43 -45.86 1.42
CA LYS A 3 45.44 -44.83 2.47
C LYS A 3 44.07 -44.16 2.47
N ILE A 4 43.28 -44.47 3.50
CA ILE A 4 42.01 -43.83 3.83
C ILE A 4 42.34 -42.38 4.20
N VAL A 5 41.83 -41.42 3.42
CA VAL A 5 41.75 -40.01 3.83
C VAL A 5 40.29 -39.77 4.20
N LEU A 6 40.02 -39.63 5.50
CA LEU A 6 38.73 -39.20 6.01
C LEU A 6 38.51 -37.74 5.59
N LEU A 7 37.56 -37.50 4.68
CA LEU A 7 37.01 -36.16 4.49
C LEU A 7 36.06 -35.86 5.65
N SER A 8 36.49 -34.96 6.53
CA SER A 8 35.62 -34.37 7.54
C SER A 8 34.53 -33.55 6.84
N ALA A 9 33.28 -34.02 6.93
CA ALA A 9 32.11 -33.25 6.53
C ALA A 9 31.91 -32.09 7.51
N THR A 10 32.42 -30.91 7.19
CA THR A 10 31.99 -29.67 7.84
C THR A 10 30.66 -29.26 7.23
N SER A 11 29.60 -29.45 8.01
CA SER A 11 28.25 -28.95 7.73
C SER A 11 28.29 -27.44 7.49
N ALA A 12 28.17 -27.03 6.22
CA ALA A 12 27.88 -25.64 5.89
C ALA A 12 26.44 -25.36 6.31
N ALA A 13 26.27 -24.71 7.46
CA ALA A 13 24.99 -24.13 7.83
C ALA A 13 24.61 -23.12 6.74
N LEU A 14 23.53 -23.39 6.01
CA LEU A 14 22.89 -22.39 5.15
C LEU A 14 22.45 -21.24 6.06
N ALA A 15 23.23 -20.16 6.06
CA ALA A 15 22.76 -18.88 6.55
C ALA A 15 21.62 -18.46 5.63
N VAL A 16 20.38 -18.62 6.08
CA VAL A 16 19.23 -17.96 5.48
C VAL A 16 19.45 -16.47 5.68
N SER A 17 20.01 -15.81 4.68
CA SER A 17 20.05 -14.35 4.64
C SER A 17 18.60 -13.87 4.71
N LEU A 18 18.20 -13.28 5.83
CA LEU A 18 16.95 -12.52 5.88
C LEU A 18 17.12 -11.39 4.86
N VAL A 19 16.41 -11.48 3.74
CA VAL A 19 16.32 -10.38 2.78
C VAL A 19 15.65 -9.23 3.53
N THR A 20 16.42 -8.19 3.87
CA THR A 20 15.87 -6.96 4.41
C THR A 20 14.99 -6.34 3.35
N ALA A 21 13.72 -6.05 3.68
CA ALA A 21 12.81 -5.40 2.75
C ALA A 21 13.39 -4.05 2.31
N ALA A 22 13.46 -3.81 1.00
CA ALA A 22 13.88 -2.51 0.49
C ALA A 22 12.78 -1.47 0.77
N THR A 23 13.10 -0.44 1.57
CA THR A 23 12.18 0.63 2.00
C THR A 23 12.70 2.02 1.61
N PRO A 24 12.94 2.29 0.31
CA PRO A 24 13.53 3.55 -0.13
C PRO A 24 12.67 4.76 0.27
N GLY A 25 13.32 5.81 0.77
CA GLY A 25 12.64 7.03 1.22
C GLY A 25 11.92 6.90 2.57
N GLN A 26 12.12 5.83 3.33
CA GLN A 26 11.58 5.71 4.69
C GLN A 26 12.07 6.86 5.59
N CYS A 27 11.18 7.39 6.43
CA CYS A 27 11.46 8.52 7.32
C CYS A 27 10.78 8.36 8.68
N LYS A 28 11.26 9.08 9.69
CA LYS A 28 10.59 9.24 10.99
C LYS A 28 10.08 10.66 11.19
N ALA A 29 10.76 11.65 10.60
CA ALA A 29 10.39 13.06 10.63
C ALA A 29 10.78 13.75 9.31
N THR A 30 10.16 14.89 9.01
CA THR A 30 10.42 15.65 7.77
C THR A 30 11.89 16.04 7.61
N LYS A 31 12.62 16.26 8.70
CA LYS A 31 14.07 16.52 8.64
C LYS A 31 14.88 15.37 8.01
N ASP A 32 14.39 14.14 8.12
CA ASP A 32 15.06 12.95 7.54
C ASP A 32 14.97 12.96 6.01
N CYS A 33 14.01 13.72 5.45
CA CYS A 33 13.80 13.83 4.01
C CYS A 33 14.69 14.89 3.34
N ALA A 34 15.38 15.73 4.10
CA ALA A 34 16.25 16.77 3.57
C ALA A 34 17.39 16.22 2.69
N VAL A 35 17.76 14.95 2.89
CA VAL A 35 18.77 14.25 2.08
C VAL A 35 18.37 14.08 0.60
N TRP A 36 17.07 14.19 0.30
CA TRP A 36 16.53 14.07 -1.06
C TRP A 36 16.30 15.43 -1.73
N GLY A 37 16.66 16.52 -1.07
CA GLY A 37 16.43 17.88 -1.54
C GLY A 37 15.23 18.56 -0.88
N GLN A 38 14.87 19.71 -1.43
CA GLN A 38 13.78 20.55 -0.91
C GLN A 38 12.41 20.02 -1.36
N GLY A 39 11.38 20.32 -0.58
CA GLY A 39 9.98 20.00 -0.93
C GLY A 39 9.52 18.59 -0.57
N TYR A 40 10.36 17.79 0.10
CA TYR A 40 9.93 16.52 0.67
C TYR A 40 9.36 16.69 2.09
N THR A 41 8.25 16.02 2.35
CA THR A 41 7.62 15.92 3.68
C THR A 41 7.57 14.47 4.11
N CYS A 42 7.86 14.17 5.39
CA CYS A 42 7.65 12.83 5.91
C CYS A 42 6.17 12.62 6.19
N VAL A 43 5.55 11.69 5.48
CA VAL A 43 4.12 11.39 5.59
C VAL A 43 3.95 9.94 5.99
N SER A 44 3.03 9.67 6.91
CA SER A 44 2.70 8.33 7.37
C SER A 44 1.32 7.91 6.90
N VAL A 45 1.19 6.68 6.41
CA VAL A 45 -0.09 6.02 6.18
C VAL A 45 -0.42 5.16 7.40
N GLN A 46 -1.56 5.43 8.02
CA GLN A 46 -2.12 4.59 9.07
C GLN A 46 -2.78 3.37 8.44
N SER A 47 -2.46 2.15 8.89
CA SER A 47 -3.01 0.90 8.35
C SER A 47 -3.38 -0.10 9.44
N SER A 48 -4.15 -1.12 9.07
CA SER A 48 -4.51 -2.27 9.92
C SER A 48 -3.63 -3.50 9.65
N ILE A 49 -2.65 -3.39 8.73
CA ILE A 49 -1.83 -4.51 8.30
C ILE A 49 -0.81 -4.82 9.41
N LEU A 50 -0.75 -6.09 9.82
CA LEU A 50 0.15 -6.55 10.88
C LEU A 50 1.61 -6.20 10.54
N GLY A 51 2.26 -5.49 11.45
CA GLY A 51 3.64 -5.01 11.30
C GLY A 51 3.79 -3.72 10.48
N LEU A 52 2.71 -3.17 9.90
CA LEU A 52 2.71 -1.97 9.03
C LEU A 52 1.69 -0.90 9.48
N THR A 53 1.35 -0.85 10.76
CA THR A 53 0.26 0.01 11.27
C THR A 53 0.49 1.51 11.07
N MET A 54 1.75 1.93 11.01
CA MET A 54 2.16 3.28 10.65
C MET A 54 3.38 3.20 9.75
N THR A 55 3.19 3.38 8.45
CA THR A 55 4.28 3.28 7.47
C THR A 55 4.56 4.65 6.87
N SER A 56 5.82 5.09 6.91
CA SER A 56 6.19 6.45 6.52
C SER A 56 7.18 6.50 5.39
N GLN A 57 7.02 7.50 4.51
CA GLN A 57 7.90 7.76 3.38
C GLN A 57 7.99 9.27 3.14
N CYS A 58 9.12 9.71 2.61
CA CYS A 58 9.30 11.07 2.11
C CYS A 58 8.47 11.25 0.83
N VAL A 59 7.54 12.20 0.87
CA VAL A 59 6.64 12.55 -0.25
C VAL A 59 7.03 13.91 -0.79
N LEU A 60 7.22 14.00 -2.12
CA LEU A 60 7.56 15.24 -2.80
C LEU A 60 6.30 16.07 -3.11
N GLY A 61 6.37 17.39 -2.89
CA GLY A 61 5.34 18.34 -3.28
C GLY A 61 4.19 18.43 -2.26
N SER A 62 2.96 18.57 -2.75
CA SER A 62 1.76 18.74 -1.91
C SER A 62 1.39 17.43 -1.20
N ALA A 63 2.03 17.19 -0.06
CA ALA A 63 1.76 16.08 0.83
C ALA A 63 0.40 16.24 1.56
N CYS A 64 -0.31 15.13 1.75
CA CYS A 64 -1.52 15.10 2.56
C CYS A 64 -1.18 15.29 4.04
N GLY A 65 -1.73 16.33 4.68
CA GLY A 65 -1.44 16.62 6.08
C GLY A 65 -2.07 17.93 6.56
N GLY A 66 -2.52 17.98 7.81
CA GLY A 66 -3.02 19.21 8.43
C GLY A 66 -4.28 19.74 7.72
N ASN A 67 -4.19 20.88 7.05
CA ASN A 67 -5.27 21.45 6.25
C ASN A 67 -5.12 21.26 4.73
N ILE A 68 -4.15 20.44 4.29
CA ILE A 68 -3.81 20.27 2.89
C ILE A 68 -4.17 18.84 2.43
N PRO A 69 -5.13 18.67 1.50
CA PRO A 69 -5.27 17.39 0.78
C PRO A 69 -4.11 17.22 -0.20
N GLY A 70 -3.71 15.98 -0.48
CA GLY A 70 -2.61 15.77 -1.41
C GLY A 70 -2.13 14.33 -1.48
N LYS A 71 -0.84 14.18 -1.78
CA LYS A 71 -0.18 12.90 -1.98
C LYS A 71 0.11 12.19 -0.66
N CYS A 72 -0.09 10.89 -0.68
CA CYS A 72 0.35 9.96 0.34
C CYS A 72 1.53 9.12 -0.20
N PRO A 73 2.31 8.49 0.70
CA PRO A 73 3.33 7.51 0.33
C PRO A 73 2.81 6.46 -0.65
N THR A 74 3.62 6.08 -1.64
CA THR A 74 3.34 4.90 -2.48
C THR A 74 4.27 3.77 -2.08
N PHE A 75 3.73 2.54 -2.04
CA PHE A 75 4.45 1.37 -1.55
C PHE A 75 4.52 0.22 -2.57
N GLY A 76 4.04 0.44 -3.80
CA GLY A 76 3.93 -0.59 -4.84
C GLY A 76 5.26 -1.28 -5.17
N SER A 77 6.38 -0.54 -5.15
CA SER A 77 7.70 -1.09 -5.44
C SER A 77 8.35 -1.85 -4.27
N TRP A 78 7.85 -1.67 -3.04
CA TRP A 78 8.45 -2.23 -1.82
C TRP A 78 8.11 -3.73 -1.69
N SER A 79 9.02 -4.51 -1.12
CA SER A 79 8.85 -5.97 -0.96
C SER A 79 8.00 -6.34 0.25
N GLY A 80 7.33 -7.49 0.26
CA GLY A 80 6.60 -8.01 1.42
C GLY A 80 5.13 -7.58 1.42
N ASN A 81 4.61 -7.13 2.57
CA ASN A 81 3.20 -6.73 2.71
C ASN A 81 2.92 -5.25 2.33
N TYR A 82 3.96 -4.46 2.06
CA TYR A 82 3.82 -3.02 1.78
C TYR A 82 2.92 -2.70 0.56
N PRO A 83 2.97 -3.45 -0.57
CA PRO A 83 2.07 -3.19 -1.70
C PRO A 83 0.58 -3.42 -1.40
N LYS A 84 0.24 -3.98 -0.23
CA LYS A 84 -1.16 -4.12 0.21
C LYS A 84 -1.73 -2.82 0.75
N ILE A 85 -0.88 -1.85 1.14
CA ILE A 85 -1.32 -0.54 1.62
C ILE A 85 -1.90 0.22 0.43
N GLN A 86 -3.15 0.67 0.56
CA GLN A 86 -3.86 1.44 -0.45
C GLN A 86 -4.13 2.86 0.08
N PRO A 87 -3.27 3.85 -0.26
CA PRO A 87 -3.31 5.16 0.38
C PRO A 87 -4.53 5.99 -0.01
N VAL A 88 -5.22 6.50 1.01
CA VAL A 88 -6.31 7.46 0.93
C VAL A 88 -5.90 8.71 1.71
N CYS A 89 -5.85 9.87 1.07
CA CYS A 89 -5.79 11.14 1.76
C CYS A 89 -7.20 11.55 2.16
N ALA A 90 -7.48 11.74 3.45
CA ALA A 90 -8.81 12.13 3.89
C ALA A 90 -8.78 13.11 5.05
N PHE A 91 -9.81 13.95 5.12
CA PHE A 91 -10.08 14.77 6.29
C PHE A 91 -10.78 13.92 7.34
N ALA A 92 -10.06 13.55 8.40
CA ALA A 92 -10.51 12.57 9.37
C ALA A 92 -10.18 13.00 10.81
N PRO A 93 -10.87 12.43 11.81
CA PRO A 93 -10.60 12.75 13.21
C PRO A 93 -9.14 12.56 13.60
N ALA A 94 -8.65 13.47 14.44
CA ALA A 94 -7.32 13.39 15.05
C ALA A 94 -7.44 13.40 16.58
N GLU A 95 -6.48 12.75 17.24
CA GLU A 95 -6.38 12.76 18.70
C GLU A 95 -5.75 14.07 19.19
N ASN A 96 -6.06 14.45 20.43
CA ASN A 96 -5.54 15.67 21.07
C ASN A 96 -5.83 16.96 20.28
N CYS A 97 -6.98 16.99 19.60
CA CYS A 97 -7.46 18.15 18.85
C CYS A 97 -7.74 19.34 19.77
N VAL A 98 -7.13 20.47 19.46
CA VAL A 98 -7.63 21.78 19.88
C VAL A 98 -8.31 22.41 18.69
N ALA A 99 -9.60 22.68 18.83
CA ALA A 99 -10.39 23.30 17.78
C ALA A 99 -9.84 24.69 17.46
N THR A 100 -9.35 24.86 16.24
CA THR A 100 -9.19 26.18 15.64
C THR A 100 -10.59 26.65 15.22
N SER A 101 -10.95 27.92 15.42
CA SER A 101 -12.30 28.43 15.13
C SER A 101 -12.77 28.07 13.71
N ALA A 102 -14.03 27.66 13.58
CA ALA A 102 -14.66 27.11 12.38
C ALA A 102 -14.51 28.02 11.13
N PRO A 103 -14.50 27.44 9.92
CA PRO A 103 -14.61 28.23 8.71
C PRO A 103 -15.98 28.92 8.67
N ALA A 104 -15.97 30.25 8.65
CA ALA A 104 -17.04 30.98 8.00
C ALA A 104 -17.00 30.61 6.50
N SER A 105 -18.17 30.37 5.93
CA SER A 105 -18.45 29.95 4.56
C SER A 105 -17.50 30.46 3.48
N ASP A 106 -17.27 29.58 2.49
CA ASP A 106 -16.75 29.80 1.15
C ASP A 106 -15.39 30.50 1.02
N ALA A 107 -14.37 29.68 0.73
CA ALA A 107 -13.17 30.08 -0.02
C ALA A 107 -12.28 31.19 0.57
N GLU A 108 -12.05 31.24 1.88
CA GLU A 108 -10.95 32.05 2.44
C GLU A 108 -9.95 31.26 3.30
N SER A 109 -8.72 31.79 3.29
CA SER A 109 -7.51 31.22 3.89
C SER A 109 -7.68 30.87 5.36
N ILE A 110 -7.25 29.67 5.72
CA ILE A 110 -7.39 29.10 7.06
C ILE A 110 -6.25 29.62 7.96
N ASN A 111 -6.58 30.49 8.93
CA ASN A 111 -5.62 30.96 9.92
C ASN A 111 -5.45 29.93 11.05
N PRO A 112 -4.21 29.53 11.41
CA PRO A 112 -3.97 28.64 12.53
C PRO A 112 -4.23 29.34 13.88
N VAL A 113 -4.94 28.69 14.81
CA VAL A 113 -4.95 29.10 16.22
C VAL A 113 -3.69 28.56 16.88
N ALA A 114 -2.87 29.42 17.46
CA ALA A 114 -1.66 29.00 18.17
C ALA A 114 -2.03 28.27 19.47
N THR A 115 -1.50 27.06 19.68
CA THR A 115 -1.68 26.30 20.93
C THR A 115 -0.42 26.36 21.81
N PRO A 116 -0.56 26.48 23.14
CA PRO A 116 0.60 26.53 24.05
C PRO A 116 1.22 25.15 24.36
N ASN A 117 0.62 24.04 23.90
CA ASN A 117 1.04 22.69 24.26
C ASN A 117 1.55 21.90 23.03
N PRO A 118 2.82 21.42 23.03
CA PRO A 118 3.36 20.61 21.93
C PRO A 118 2.71 19.22 21.77
N ALA A 119 1.86 18.79 22.71
CA ALA A 119 1.09 17.55 22.61
C ALA A 119 -0.28 17.71 21.92
N THR A 120 -0.68 18.94 21.56
CA THR A 120 -1.97 19.21 20.93
C THR A 120 -1.86 19.48 19.44
N VAL A 121 -2.83 19.00 18.67
CA VAL A 121 -2.92 19.20 17.21
C VAL A 121 -3.98 20.26 16.91
N ASN A 122 -3.66 21.21 16.05
CA ASN A 122 -4.64 22.16 15.53
C ASN A 122 -5.59 21.44 14.58
N CYS A 123 -6.86 21.36 14.96
CA CYS A 123 -7.88 20.69 14.16
C CYS A 123 -8.86 21.71 13.57
N TYR A 124 -9.40 21.32 12.42
CA TYR A 124 -10.38 22.08 11.67
C TYR A 124 -11.73 21.38 11.77
N ALA A 125 -12.81 22.08 11.41
CA ALA A 125 -14.14 21.50 11.31
C ALA A 125 -14.60 21.50 9.85
N ALA A 126 -15.18 20.39 9.41
CA ALA A 126 -15.76 20.25 8.08
C ALA A 126 -17.14 19.58 8.19
N THR A 127 -18.13 20.12 7.47
CA THR A 127 -19.46 19.52 7.41
C THR A 127 -19.65 18.86 6.06
N PHE A 128 -19.98 17.57 6.07
CA PHE A 128 -20.27 16.77 4.89
C PHE A 128 -21.76 16.49 4.83
N THR A 129 -22.37 16.74 3.67
CA THR A 129 -23.81 16.59 3.47
C THR A 129 -24.08 15.64 2.31
N ALA A 130 -24.98 14.69 2.51
CA ALA A 130 -25.51 13.87 1.43
C ALA A 130 -26.90 13.32 1.81
N ASN A 131 -27.79 13.18 0.83
CA ASN A 131 -29.15 12.63 1.04
C ASN A 131 -29.92 13.30 2.20
N ASN A 132 -29.78 14.62 2.35
CA ASN A 132 -30.35 15.42 3.44
C ASN A 132 -29.82 15.10 4.86
N GLU A 133 -28.79 14.26 4.97
CA GLU A 133 -28.04 14.03 6.20
C GLU A 133 -26.79 14.92 6.21
N SER A 134 -26.36 15.37 7.39
CA SER A 134 -25.13 16.15 7.55
C SER A 134 -24.35 15.70 8.77
N VAL A 135 -23.03 15.55 8.59
CA VAL A 135 -22.09 15.21 9.66
C VAL A 135 -20.99 16.25 9.70
N THR A 136 -20.71 16.78 10.89
CA THR A 136 -19.55 17.65 11.13
C THR A 136 -18.41 16.82 11.72
N VAL A 137 -17.28 16.82 11.04
CA VAL A 137 -16.04 16.17 11.46
C VAL A 137 -15.08 17.23 11.98
N GLN A 138 -14.51 17.00 13.16
CA GLN A 138 -13.36 17.75 13.65
C GLN A 138 -12.11 16.93 13.41
N GLY A 139 -11.14 17.47 12.66
CA GLY A 139 -10.01 16.67 12.22
C GLY A 139 -8.97 17.42 11.40
N ILE A 140 -8.15 16.64 10.71
CA ILE A 140 -7.12 17.08 9.78
C ILE A 140 -7.06 16.13 8.58
N TYR A 141 -6.41 16.58 7.51
CA TYR A 141 -5.93 15.69 6.48
C TYR A 141 -4.85 14.76 7.01
N LYS A 142 -5.03 13.46 6.75
CA LYS A 142 -4.04 12.42 7.02
C LYS A 142 -4.19 11.29 6.01
N CYS A 143 -3.11 10.52 5.85
CA CYS A 143 -3.11 9.34 5.00
C CYS A 143 -3.57 8.11 5.78
N LEU A 144 -4.55 7.41 5.22
CA LEU A 144 -5.17 6.22 5.78
C LEU A 144 -5.12 5.12 4.73
N ASP A 145 -4.99 3.87 5.17
CA ASP A 145 -5.27 2.73 4.32
C ASP A 145 -6.77 2.65 4.02
N SER A 146 -7.12 2.21 2.80
CA SER A 146 -8.51 2.11 2.35
C SER A 146 -9.40 1.26 3.27
N THR A 147 -8.83 0.24 3.93
CA THR A 147 -9.58 -0.60 4.88
C THR A 147 -9.97 0.15 6.15
N ILE A 148 -9.12 1.06 6.64
CA ILE A 148 -9.44 1.92 7.77
C ILE A 148 -10.48 2.96 7.35
N TYR A 149 -10.26 3.59 6.18
CA TYR A 149 -11.16 4.61 5.65
C TYR A 149 -12.60 4.09 5.51
N THR A 150 -12.76 2.95 4.86
CA THR A 150 -14.06 2.30 4.65
C THR A 150 -14.63 1.72 5.94
N GLY A 151 -13.83 1.01 6.72
CA GLY A 151 -14.27 0.33 7.95
C GLY A 151 -14.76 1.28 9.03
N GLN A 152 -14.20 2.49 9.10
CA GLN A 152 -14.59 3.52 10.08
C GLN A 152 -15.52 4.59 9.51
N ASN A 153 -15.98 4.45 8.25
CA ASN A 153 -16.86 5.43 7.60
C ASN A 153 -16.28 6.86 7.59
N LEU A 154 -15.00 7.01 7.23
CA LEU A 154 -14.27 8.27 7.34
C LEU A 154 -14.58 9.30 6.24
N GLY A 155 -15.47 8.97 5.29
CA GLY A 155 -16.12 9.95 4.42
C GLY A 155 -17.22 10.77 5.11
N GLY A 156 -17.45 10.54 6.41
CA GLY A 156 -18.46 11.22 7.23
C GLY A 156 -19.83 10.57 7.14
N LEU A 157 -20.26 10.21 5.92
CA LEU A 157 -21.53 9.50 5.66
C LEU A 157 -21.25 8.24 4.85
N ARG A 158 -22.02 7.18 5.08
CA ARG A 158 -21.75 5.86 4.45
C ARG A 158 -21.76 5.92 2.93
N ASN A 159 -22.76 6.59 2.37
CA ASN A 159 -22.89 6.77 0.94
C ASN A 159 -21.72 7.59 0.34
N LEU A 160 -21.20 8.58 1.08
CA LEU A 160 -20.03 9.34 0.66
C LEU A 160 -18.79 8.44 0.68
N THR A 161 -18.52 7.76 1.80
CA THR A 161 -17.39 6.83 1.94
C THR A 161 -17.35 5.82 0.78
N ASP A 162 -18.48 5.19 0.48
CA ASP A 162 -18.57 4.20 -0.59
C ASP A 162 -18.33 4.84 -1.99
N THR A 163 -18.95 6.00 -2.26
CA THR A 163 -18.81 6.71 -3.55
C THR A 163 -17.39 7.22 -3.76
N GLN A 164 -16.73 7.70 -2.70
CA GLN A 164 -15.37 8.22 -2.73
C GLN A 164 -14.37 7.12 -3.08
N MET A 165 -14.53 5.92 -2.51
CA MET A 165 -13.70 4.77 -2.87
C MET A 165 -14.00 4.26 -4.28
N GLN A 166 -15.27 4.25 -4.68
CA GLN A 166 -15.64 3.87 -6.04
C GLN A 166 -14.99 4.75 -7.11
N ALA A 167 -14.88 6.06 -6.87
CA ALA A 167 -14.23 6.99 -7.79
C ALA A 167 -12.75 6.64 -8.05
N CYS A 168 -12.10 6.00 -7.08
CA CYS A 168 -10.69 5.63 -7.13
C CYS A 168 -10.46 4.14 -7.46
N ASN A 169 -11.51 3.38 -7.81
CA ASN A 169 -11.35 1.97 -8.15
C ASN A 169 -10.35 1.80 -9.30
N GLY A 170 -9.40 0.87 -9.11
CA GLY A 170 -8.50 0.46 -10.18
C GLY A 170 -9.24 -0.35 -11.26
N THR A 171 -8.54 -0.63 -12.34
CA THR A 171 -9.11 -1.27 -13.53
C THR A 171 -8.94 -2.78 -13.46
N VAL A 172 -10.05 -3.52 -13.53
CA VAL A 172 -10.02 -4.98 -13.61
C VAL A 172 -9.48 -5.40 -14.98
N THR A 173 -8.51 -6.30 -14.99
CA THR A 173 -7.99 -6.94 -16.21
C THR A 173 -7.87 -8.45 -15.98
N ASP A 174 -7.68 -9.23 -17.04
CA ASP A 174 -7.47 -10.67 -16.92
C ASP A 174 -6.28 -11.02 -16.01
N SER A 175 -5.27 -10.15 -15.96
CA SER A 175 -4.08 -10.32 -15.11
C SER A 175 -4.23 -9.71 -13.71
N ILE A 176 -5.23 -8.86 -13.49
CA ILE A 176 -5.48 -8.12 -12.24
C ILE A 176 -6.99 -8.16 -11.93
N PRO A 177 -7.50 -9.27 -11.38
CA PRO A 177 -8.93 -9.41 -11.10
C PRO A 177 -9.40 -8.54 -9.92
N ASN A 178 -8.48 -8.18 -9.01
CA ASN A 178 -8.75 -7.34 -7.84
C ASN A 178 -7.73 -6.20 -7.79
N PRO A 179 -7.94 -5.12 -8.57
CA PRO A 179 -6.99 -4.01 -8.63
C PRO A 179 -7.02 -3.21 -7.33
N SER A 180 -5.86 -2.63 -6.97
CA SER A 180 -5.78 -1.66 -5.87
C SER A 180 -6.40 -0.32 -6.26
N LEU A 181 -6.78 0.50 -5.28
CA LEU A 181 -7.14 1.89 -5.54
C LEU A 181 -6.05 2.59 -6.36
N CYS A 182 -6.48 3.39 -7.33
CA CYS A 182 -5.58 4.11 -8.26
C CYS A 182 -4.55 3.19 -8.92
N ASN A 183 -4.94 1.93 -9.18
CA ASN A 183 -4.09 0.87 -9.72
C ASN A 183 -2.76 0.67 -8.94
N GLY A 184 -2.69 1.10 -7.68
CA GLY A 184 -1.48 1.06 -6.86
C GLY A 184 -0.43 2.13 -7.20
N HIS A 185 -0.76 3.08 -8.08
CA HIS A 185 0.16 4.06 -8.65
C HIS A 185 -0.23 5.51 -8.31
N GLY A 186 -0.93 5.71 -7.19
CA GLY A 186 -1.33 7.03 -6.74
C GLY A 186 -1.99 7.03 -5.37
N THR A 187 -2.53 8.19 -5.01
CA THR A 187 -3.31 8.40 -3.78
C THR A 187 -4.76 8.68 -4.14
N CYS A 188 -5.71 8.02 -3.48
CA CYS A 188 -7.11 8.45 -3.57
C CYS A 188 -7.31 9.67 -2.67
N ALA A 189 -7.67 10.82 -3.21
CA ALA A 189 -7.76 12.08 -2.46
C ALA A 189 -8.95 12.93 -2.91
N PRO A 190 -9.45 13.85 -2.07
CA PRO A 190 -10.43 14.84 -2.49
C PRO A 190 -9.95 15.65 -3.69
N VAL A 191 -10.87 16.01 -4.59
CA VAL A 191 -10.57 16.88 -5.76
C VAL A 191 -10.16 18.30 -5.36
N GLY A 192 -10.38 18.67 -4.10
CA GLY A 192 -9.99 19.94 -3.50
C GLY A 192 -10.21 19.94 -1.99
N SER A 193 -9.83 21.03 -1.32
CA SER A 193 -10.03 21.16 0.13
C SER A 193 -11.50 20.99 0.51
N LEU A 194 -11.72 20.11 1.48
CA LEU A 194 -13.00 19.65 2.03
C LEU A 194 -14.01 19.13 1.00
N ALA A 195 -13.58 18.80 -0.23
CA ALA A 195 -14.47 18.23 -1.23
C ALA A 195 -14.97 16.84 -0.81
N SER A 196 -16.25 16.58 -1.07
CA SER A 196 -16.87 15.26 -0.87
C SER A 196 -16.60 14.30 -2.03
N THR A 197 -16.11 14.78 -3.17
CA THR A 197 -15.72 13.98 -4.33
C THR A 197 -14.22 13.71 -4.33
N TYR A 198 -13.84 12.49 -4.71
CA TYR A 198 -12.47 12.00 -4.70
C TYR A 198 -12.02 11.65 -6.11
N GLN A 199 -10.72 11.67 -6.32
CA GLN A 199 -10.06 11.22 -7.54
C GLN A 199 -8.69 10.64 -7.22
N CYS A 200 -8.13 9.93 -8.19
CA CYS A 200 -6.76 9.48 -8.11
C CYS A 200 -5.77 10.62 -8.39
N VAL A 201 -4.92 10.94 -7.41
CA VAL A 201 -3.72 11.76 -7.59
C VAL A 201 -2.59 10.80 -7.96
N CYS A 202 -2.34 10.66 -9.26
CA CYS A 202 -1.34 9.73 -9.78
C CYS A 202 0.09 10.17 -9.46
N ASN A 203 0.97 9.18 -9.32
CA ASN A 203 2.41 9.41 -9.37
C ASN A 203 2.80 9.88 -10.77
N GLN A 204 3.87 10.67 -10.86
CA GLN A 204 4.40 11.07 -12.16
C GLN A 204 4.77 9.83 -12.98
N GLY A 205 4.60 9.94 -14.30
CA GLY A 205 4.81 8.82 -15.21
C GLY A 205 3.63 7.87 -15.37
N TYR A 206 2.51 8.12 -14.69
CA TYR A 206 1.24 7.42 -14.90
C TYR A 206 0.18 8.33 -15.51
N SER A 207 -0.75 7.74 -16.27
CA SER A 207 -1.88 8.45 -16.88
C SER A 207 -2.89 8.89 -15.82
N THR A 208 -3.38 10.13 -15.94
CA THR A 208 -4.42 10.68 -15.06
C THR A 208 -5.84 10.29 -15.51
N ASP A 209 -5.99 9.80 -16.74
CA ASP A 209 -7.30 9.59 -17.36
C ASP A 209 -7.83 8.15 -17.17
N ASP A 210 -7.05 7.29 -16.52
CA ASP A 210 -7.35 5.86 -16.34
C ASP A 210 -7.08 5.37 -14.91
N ASN A 211 -7.25 6.26 -13.93
CA ASN A 211 -6.96 5.99 -12.51
C ASN A 211 -5.54 5.44 -12.30
N CYS A 212 -4.55 6.02 -12.99
CA CYS A 212 -3.13 5.66 -12.88
C CYS A 212 -2.80 4.25 -13.39
N LEU A 213 -3.59 3.69 -14.32
CA LEU A 213 -3.34 2.35 -14.85
C LEU A 213 -2.11 2.33 -15.75
N LYS A 214 -2.07 3.20 -16.77
CA LYS A 214 -1.03 3.14 -17.80
C LYS A 214 0.20 3.94 -17.39
N ALA A 215 1.35 3.28 -17.35
CA ALA A 215 2.64 3.96 -17.34
C ALA A 215 2.89 4.66 -18.69
N THR A 216 3.06 5.98 -18.67
CA THR A 216 3.21 6.85 -19.85
C THR A 216 4.63 7.35 -20.04
N SER A 217 5.44 7.39 -18.98
CA SER A 217 6.87 7.78 -19.06
C SER A 217 7.70 7.12 -17.95
N ASN A 218 9.02 7.30 -17.99
CA ASN A 218 9.93 6.81 -16.95
C ASN A 218 10.18 7.83 -15.83
N ILE A 219 9.45 8.95 -15.81
CA ILE A 219 9.55 9.97 -14.75
C ILE A 219 8.90 9.46 -13.49
N CYS A 220 9.52 9.63 -12.33
CA CYS A 220 8.98 9.25 -11.04
C CYS A 220 9.13 10.39 -10.02
N ASP A 221 8.18 10.46 -9.09
CA ASP A 221 8.15 11.45 -8.00
C ASP A 221 7.90 10.82 -6.62
N SER A 222 7.84 9.49 -6.58
CA SER A 222 7.57 8.70 -5.38
C SER A 222 8.47 7.48 -5.36
N PHE A 223 9.05 7.18 -4.20
CA PHE A 223 9.98 6.05 -4.05
C PHE A 223 9.34 4.69 -4.33
N GLY A 224 8.01 4.62 -4.27
CA GLY A 224 7.23 3.42 -4.57
C GLY A 224 6.57 3.39 -5.96
N SER A 225 6.81 4.37 -6.83
CA SER A 225 6.08 4.47 -8.11
C SER A 225 6.59 3.51 -9.18
N CYS A 226 7.87 3.16 -9.15
CA CYS A 226 8.46 2.27 -10.13
C CYS A 226 7.93 0.82 -9.96
N GLY A 227 7.99 0.04 -11.03
CA GLY A 227 7.62 -1.37 -11.04
C GLY A 227 8.31 -2.15 -9.92
N GLN A 228 7.68 -3.23 -9.48
CA GLN A 228 8.08 -3.97 -8.28
C GLN A 228 9.58 -4.30 -8.26
N GLY A 229 10.26 -3.98 -7.14
CA GLY A 229 11.70 -4.20 -6.98
C GLY A 229 12.59 -3.11 -7.59
N ASN A 230 12.02 -2.16 -8.33
CA ASN A 230 12.75 -1.03 -8.90
C ASN A 230 12.62 0.22 -8.02
N SER A 231 13.53 1.18 -8.21
CA SER A 231 13.60 2.38 -7.38
C SER A 231 13.54 3.65 -8.20
N CYS A 232 12.89 4.67 -7.67
CA CYS A 232 12.97 6.02 -8.20
C CYS A 232 14.26 6.67 -7.71
N ASP A 233 15.10 7.16 -8.63
CA ASP A 233 16.23 7.99 -8.27
C ASP A 233 15.78 9.45 -8.09
N PRO A 234 15.77 10.00 -6.86
CA PRO A 234 15.31 11.37 -6.61
C PRO A 234 16.23 12.44 -7.20
N GLY A 235 17.50 12.11 -7.52
CA GLY A 235 18.42 13.05 -8.14
C GLY A 235 18.11 13.30 -9.62
N THR A 236 17.63 12.26 -10.33
CA THR A 236 17.26 12.36 -11.75
C THR A 236 15.75 12.45 -11.97
N GLY A 237 14.94 12.02 -11.01
CA GLY A 237 13.49 11.90 -11.14
C GLY A 237 13.08 10.79 -12.10
N LEU A 238 13.92 9.75 -12.26
CA LEU A 238 13.70 8.65 -13.19
C LEU A 238 13.74 7.29 -12.48
N CYS A 239 12.94 6.33 -12.95
CA CYS A 239 13.02 4.96 -12.46
C CYS A 239 14.30 4.28 -12.95
N VAL A 240 15.00 3.61 -12.01
CA VAL A 240 16.16 2.76 -12.26
C VAL A 240 15.69 1.32 -12.37
N CYS A 241 15.76 0.76 -13.58
CA CYS A 241 15.30 -0.59 -13.85
C CYS A 241 16.40 -1.62 -13.57
N SER A 242 16.02 -2.65 -12.81
CA SER A 242 16.84 -3.84 -12.55
C SER A 242 16.83 -4.75 -13.78
N GLU A 243 17.85 -5.60 -13.91
CA GLU A 243 17.92 -6.61 -14.97
C GLU A 243 16.64 -7.45 -15.02
N GLY A 244 16.07 -7.64 -16.21
CA GLY A 244 14.77 -8.30 -16.36
C GLY A 244 13.60 -7.34 -16.52
N THR A 245 13.82 -6.04 -16.30
CA THR A 245 12.77 -5.01 -16.37
C THR A 245 13.18 -3.83 -17.24
N THR A 246 12.20 -3.21 -17.92
CA THR A 246 12.41 -2.12 -18.86
C THR A 246 11.13 -1.31 -19.08
N GLY A 247 11.21 -0.33 -19.99
CA GLY A 247 10.08 0.52 -20.38
C GLY A 247 9.68 1.55 -19.32
N PRO A 248 8.58 2.28 -19.57
CA PRO A 248 8.04 3.26 -18.62
C PRO A 248 7.81 2.64 -17.23
N GLN A 249 8.32 3.31 -16.20
CA GLN A 249 8.25 2.88 -14.80
C GLN A 249 8.85 1.49 -14.56
N CYS A 250 9.72 0.97 -15.44
CA CYS A 250 10.21 -0.41 -15.36
C CYS A 250 9.06 -1.44 -15.27
N SER A 251 7.95 -1.16 -15.95
CA SER A 251 6.71 -1.97 -15.89
C SER A 251 6.67 -3.09 -16.93
N LEU A 252 7.64 -3.14 -17.85
CA LEU A 252 7.78 -4.17 -18.86
C LEU A 252 8.93 -5.12 -18.53
N CYS A 253 8.88 -6.34 -19.02
CA CYS A 253 10.01 -7.26 -18.98
C CYS A 253 10.89 -7.11 -20.24
N ASP A 254 12.15 -7.52 -20.12
CA ASP A 254 13.07 -7.65 -21.24
C ASP A 254 13.35 -9.13 -21.58
N SER A 255 14.35 -9.39 -22.43
CA SER A 255 14.75 -10.75 -22.84
C SER A 255 15.86 -11.37 -21.99
N SER A 256 16.22 -10.74 -20.86
CA SER A 256 17.27 -11.27 -19.98
C SER A 256 16.81 -12.55 -19.25
N PRO A 257 17.75 -13.38 -18.76
CA PRO A 257 17.42 -14.60 -18.04
C PRO A 257 16.66 -14.39 -16.72
N THR A 258 16.74 -13.19 -16.14
CA THR A 258 16.06 -12.82 -14.89
C THR A 258 14.66 -12.24 -15.12
N ALA A 259 14.29 -11.99 -16.39
CA ALA A 259 12.96 -11.51 -16.75
C ALA A 259 11.86 -12.40 -16.13
N CYS A 260 10.76 -11.78 -15.72
CA CYS A 260 9.65 -12.47 -15.08
C CYS A 260 10.05 -13.29 -13.85
N SER A 261 11.03 -12.79 -13.08
CA SER A 261 11.60 -13.46 -11.90
C SER A 261 12.09 -14.89 -12.19
N SER A 262 12.45 -15.18 -13.45
CA SER A 262 12.74 -16.53 -13.96
C SER A 262 11.59 -17.55 -13.81
N ASN A 263 10.38 -17.08 -13.51
CA ASN A 263 9.17 -17.88 -13.29
C ASN A 263 8.12 -17.69 -14.40
N GLY A 264 8.57 -17.23 -15.57
CA GLY A 264 7.72 -17.02 -16.73
C GLY A 264 8.53 -16.68 -17.97
N VAL A 265 7.83 -16.34 -19.03
CA VAL A 265 8.43 -15.91 -20.31
C VAL A 265 7.96 -14.52 -20.64
N CYS A 266 8.90 -13.63 -20.99
CA CYS A 266 8.56 -12.30 -21.48
C CYS A 266 7.99 -12.38 -22.91
N THR A 267 6.80 -11.84 -23.14
CA THR A 267 6.19 -11.77 -24.47
C THR A 267 6.78 -10.62 -25.29
N SER A 268 6.48 -10.60 -26.60
CA SER A 268 6.87 -9.52 -27.51
C SER A 268 6.36 -8.14 -27.08
N GLU A 269 5.29 -8.10 -26.31
CA GLU A 269 4.68 -6.86 -25.77
C GLU A 269 5.33 -6.42 -24.45
N GLY A 270 6.38 -7.10 -23.99
CA GLY A 270 7.06 -6.80 -22.73
C GLY A 270 6.24 -7.20 -21.50
N LYS A 271 5.33 -8.18 -21.61
CA LYS A 271 4.52 -8.68 -20.48
C LYS A 271 4.95 -10.08 -20.11
N CYS A 272 4.89 -10.41 -18.82
CA CYS A 272 5.21 -11.75 -18.37
C CYS A 272 4.04 -12.72 -18.53
N LYS A 273 4.30 -13.84 -19.19
CA LYS A 273 3.44 -15.03 -19.13
C LYS A 273 4.00 -15.96 -18.05
N CYS A 274 3.32 -16.02 -16.91
CA CYS A 274 3.78 -16.81 -15.77
C CYS A 274 3.62 -18.31 -15.97
N ASN A 275 4.59 -19.06 -15.45
CA ASN A 275 4.50 -20.50 -15.32
C ASN A 275 3.38 -20.87 -14.33
N VAL A 276 2.87 -22.10 -14.45
CA VAL A 276 1.85 -22.62 -13.52
C VAL A 276 2.34 -22.50 -12.07
N GLY A 277 1.50 -21.96 -11.20
CA GLY A 277 1.84 -21.73 -9.79
C GLY A 277 2.46 -20.36 -9.51
N TYR A 278 2.64 -19.50 -10.52
CA TYR A 278 3.12 -18.13 -10.35
C TYR A 278 2.14 -17.10 -10.88
N LEU A 279 2.12 -15.93 -10.25
CA LEU A 279 1.26 -14.79 -10.59
C LEU A 279 1.95 -13.46 -10.29
N GLY A 280 1.29 -12.37 -10.68
CA GLY A 280 1.82 -11.01 -10.59
C GLY A 280 2.44 -10.54 -11.91
N THR A 281 2.64 -9.23 -12.04
CA THR A 281 3.13 -8.59 -13.28
C THR A 281 4.49 -9.15 -13.73
N PHE A 282 5.32 -9.61 -12.79
CA PHE A 282 6.64 -10.18 -13.04
C PHE A 282 6.79 -11.61 -12.49
N CYS A 283 5.68 -12.34 -12.29
CA CYS A 283 5.68 -13.73 -11.80
C CYS A 283 6.46 -13.93 -10.49
N ASP A 284 6.46 -12.91 -9.65
CA ASP A 284 7.20 -12.82 -8.39
C ASP A 284 6.42 -13.41 -7.21
N LYS A 285 5.13 -13.76 -7.42
CA LYS A 285 4.24 -14.28 -6.38
C LYS A 285 3.88 -15.73 -6.68
N VAL A 286 3.87 -16.57 -5.64
CA VAL A 286 3.39 -17.95 -5.72
C VAL A 286 1.87 -17.99 -5.58
N SER A 287 1.20 -18.76 -6.42
CA SER A 287 -0.23 -18.97 -6.36
C SER A 287 -0.63 -19.79 -5.14
N PRO A 288 -1.66 -19.39 -4.37
CA PRO A 288 -2.17 -20.18 -3.24
C PRO A 288 -2.64 -21.59 -3.64
N SER A 289 -3.03 -21.79 -4.90
CA SER A 289 -3.61 -23.04 -5.41
C SER A 289 -2.62 -24.15 -5.74
N THR A 290 -1.30 -23.89 -5.66
CA THR A 290 -0.26 -24.94 -5.84
C THR A 290 0.35 -25.43 -4.53
N ALA A 291 -0.10 -24.92 -3.38
CA ALA A 291 0.23 -25.48 -2.07
C ALA A 291 -0.70 -26.66 -1.75
N SER A 292 -0.50 -27.79 -2.41
CA SER A 292 -0.98 -29.09 -1.91
C SER A 292 0.11 -30.14 -2.14
N PRO A 293 0.41 -31.00 -1.14
CA PRO A 293 1.55 -31.89 -1.18
C PRO A 293 1.34 -32.96 -2.24
N SER A 294 2.35 -33.19 -3.08
CA SER A 294 2.43 -34.40 -3.90
C SER A 294 2.39 -35.63 -2.99
N GLY A 295 1.25 -36.31 -2.98
CA GLY A 295 1.09 -37.67 -2.48
C GLY A 295 0.28 -38.42 -3.52
N ASN A 296 0.96 -39.13 -4.40
CA ASN A 296 0.34 -40.07 -5.33
C ASN A 296 -0.32 -41.19 -4.50
N ASP A 297 -1.63 -41.35 -4.60
CA ASP A 297 -2.18 -42.69 -4.43
C ASP A 297 -3.42 -42.91 -5.30
N HIS A 298 -3.41 -44.04 -5.98
CA HIS A 298 -4.47 -44.52 -6.86
C HIS A 298 -5.63 -45.02 -6.00
N GLY A 299 -6.81 -44.41 -6.13
CA GLY A 299 -8.01 -44.85 -5.42
C GLY A 299 -9.29 -44.56 -6.19
N ASN A 300 -9.75 -45.54 -6.96
CA ASN A 300 -11.09 -45.63 -7.51
C ASN A 300 -12.13 -45.60 -6.36
N GLY A 301 -13.10 -44.68 -6.39
CA GLY A 301 -14.14 -44.61 -5.37
C GLY A 301 -15.21 -43.58 -5.67
N THR A 302 -16.39 -44.07 -6.03
CA THR A 302 -17.64 -43.34 -6.29
C THR A 302 -18.12 -42.53 -5.09
N GLY A 303 -18.72 -41.38 -5.37
CA GLY A 303 -19.01 -40.32 -4.39
C GLY A 303 -20.03 -40.64 -3.29
N ASN A 304 -19.98 -39.82 -2.25
CA ASN A 304 -21.16 -39.12 -1.74
C ASN A 304 -20.72 -37.94 -0.84
N ALA A 305 -21.41 -36.81 -0.98
CA ALA A 305 -21.24 -35.62 -0.16
C ALA A 305 -21.83 -35.83 1.24
N ALA A 306 -21.11 -35.43 2.27
CA ALA A 306 -21.67 -35.15 3.59
C ALA A 306 -20.86 -34.02 4.24
N SER A 307 -21.45 -32.84 4.27
CA SER A 307 -20.98 -31.67 5.01
C SER A 307 -21.12 -31.94 6.51
N ALA A 308 -20.05 -31.79 7.29
CA ALA A 308 -20.09 -31.78 8.74
C ALA A 308 -19.52 -30.46 9.26
N THR A 309 -20.39 -29.67 9.89
CA THR A 309 -20.07 -28.46 10.64
C THR A 309 -19.36 -28.81 11.94
N VAL A 310 -18.28 -28.11 12.26
CA VAL A 310 -17.63 -28.22 13.58
C VAL A 310 -17.80 -26.89 14.31
N SER A 311 -18.67 -26.92 15.33
CA SER A 311 -18.76 -25.86 16.35
C SER A 311 -17.70 -26.12 17.42
N ALA A 312 -16.88 -25.12 17.73
CA ALA A 312 -15.96 -25.15 18.86
C ALA A 312 -16.49 -24.24 19.97
N ALA A 313 -16.97 -24.84 21.06
CA ALA A 313 -17.27 -24.16 22.31
C ALA A 313 -15.99 -24.16 23.17
N VAL A 314 -15.54 -22.95 23.57
CA VAL A 314 -14.40 -22.76 24.47
C VAL A 314 -14.93 -22.73 25.90
N LEU A 315 -14.54 -23.73 26.71
CA LEU A 315 -14.76 -23.74 28.16
C LEU A 315 -13.53 -23.16 28.85
N ILE A 316 -13.73 -22.03 29.54
CA ILE A 316 -12.76 -21.41 30.44
C ILE A 316 -12.91 -22.08 31.81
N VAL A 317 -11.85 -22.75 32.30
CA VAL A 317 -11.77 -23.20 33.69
C VAL A 317 -10.75 -22.32 34.41
N GLY A 318 -11.26 -21.43 35.25
CA GLY A 318 -10.47 -20.67 36.21
C GLY A 318 -10.13 -21.55 37.42
N LEU A 319 -8.85 -21.57 37.80
CA LEU A 319 -8.37 -22.16 39.05
C LEU A 319 -8.00 -21.03 40.01
N LEU A 320 -8.91 -20.76 40.94
CA LEU A 320 -8.66 -20.11 42.23
C LEU A 320 -8.29 -21.22 43.22
N THR A 321 -7.10 -21.15 43.81
CA THR A 321 -6.81 -21.85 45.06
C THR A 321 -6.16 -20.88 46.04
N TRP A 322 -6.85 -20.69 47.17
CA TRP A 322 -6.31 -20.18 48.43
C TRP A 322 -6.20 -21.36 49.40
N ILE A 323 -5.51 -21.11 50.54
CA ILE A 323 -5.25 -21.96 51.73
C ILE A 323 -3.85 -22.61 51.66
N LEU A 324 -2.88 -22.37 52.56
CA LEU A 324 -2.83 -21.75 53.89
C LEU A 324 -1.83 -20.58 53.96
#